data_AF-A0A9D6LV84-F1
#
_entry.id   AF-A0A9D6LV84-F1
#
_cell.length_a   1.000
_cell.length_b   1.000
_cell.length_c   1.000
_cell.angle_alpha   90.00
_cell.angle_beta   90.00
_cell.angle_gamma   90.00
#
_symmetry.space_group_name_H-M   'P 1'
#
loop_
_entity.id
_entity.type
_entity.pdbx_description
1 polymer ?
#
loop_
_entity_poly.entity_id
_entity_poly.type
_entity_poly.pdbx_seq_one_letter_code
_entity_poly.pdbx_strand_id
1 'polypeptide(L)'
;MANSFVHRVSDLAPEERTLVERWLGRAVSQDETISLNAYKPHAAPVGPELESLRQEIVSQAREIGSRQEIREEEADALVDEAFAEIRRKPA
;
A
#
# COMPACT_ATOMS: atom_id res chain seq x y z
N MET A 1 2.63 -10.88 15.72
CA MET A 1 1.95 -9.61 16.02
C MET A 1 2.70 -8.52 15.28
N ALA A 2 2.07 -7.91 14.28
CA ALA A 2 2.68 -6.80 13.55
C ALA A 2 2.60 -5.55 14.43
N ASN A 3 3.73 -4.85 14.60
CA ASN A 3 3.73 -3.53 15.23
C ASN A 3 3.48 -2.52 14.11
N SER A 4 2.21 -2.15 13.91
CA SER A 4 1.81 -1.09 13.00
C SER A 4 1.64 0.21 13.78
N PHE A 5 2.42 1.24 13.44
CA PHE A 5 2.26 2.58 13.98
C PHE A 5 1.66 3.48 12.91
N VAL A 6 0.57 4.16 13.23
CA VAL A 6 -0.10 5.10 12.34
C VAL A 6 0.05 6.50 12.91
N HIS A 7 0.70 7.39 12.18
CA HIS A 7 0.90 8.79 12.57
C HIS A 7 0.42 9.71 11.46
N ARG A 8 -0.28 10.79 11.82
CA ARG A 8 -0.42 11.92 10.89
C ARG A 8 0.93 12.61 10.77
N VAL A 9 1.26 13.11 9.58
CA VAL A 9 2.49 13.87 9.36
C VAL A 9 2.58 15.10 10.27
N SER A 10 1.43 15.68 10.59
CA SER A 10 1.31 16.80 11.53
C SER A 10 1.83 16.48 12.94
N ASP A 11 1.80 15.21 13.34
CA ASP A 11 2.19 14.75 14.68
C ASP A 11 3.66 14.30 14.75
N LEU A 12 4.36 14.24 13.61
CA LEU A 12 5.77 13.86 13.55
C LEU A 12 6.68 15.03 13.94
N ALA A 13 7.74 14.74 14.70
CA ALA A 13 8.79 15.71 14.92
C ALA A 13 9.46 16.11 13.60
N PRO A 14 10.02 17.33 13.46
CA PRO A 14 10.65 17.77 12.21
C PRO A 14 11.77 16.84 11.71
N GLU A 15 12.52 16.24 12.64
CA GLU A 15 13.59 15.29 12.33
C GLU A 15 13.04 13.95 11.79
N GLU A 16 11.96 13.44 12.39
CA GLU A 16 11.28 12.21 11.95
C GLU A 16 10.66 12.39 10.57
N ARG A 17 10.02 13.54 10.34
CA ARG A 17 9.48 13.91 9.03
C ARG A 17 10.57 13.94 7.97
N THR A 18 11.70 14.58 8.26
CA THR A 18 12.84 14.66 7.33
C THR A 18 13.37 13.27 6.96
N LEU A 19 13.43 12.36 7.94
CA LEU A 19 13.84 10.98 7.71
C LEU A 19 12.87 10.24 6.78
N VAL A 20 11.57 10.38 7.02
CA VAL A 20 10.53 9.78 6.17
C VAL A 20 10.59 10.34 4.74
N GLU A 21 10.70 11.65 4.58
CA GLU A 21 10.81 12.30 3.25
C GLU A 21 12.02 11.79 2.48
N ARG A 22 13.15 11.58 3.18
CA ARG A 22 14.35 10.99 2.58
C ARG A 22 14.14 9.54 2.14
N TRP A 23 13.43 8.73 2.93
CA TRP A 23 13.11 7.35 2.55
C TRP A 23 12.14 7.27 1.38
N LEU A 24 11.16 8.18 1.33
CA LEU A 24 10.18 8.25 0.25
C LEU A 24 10.71 8.94 -1.02
N GLY A 25 11.82 9.69 -0.90
CA GLY A 25 12.37 10.49 -2.00
C GLY A 25 11.50 11.68 -2.41
N ARG A 26 10.56 12.08 -1.55
CA ARG A 26 9.62 13.19 -1.80
C ARG A 26 9.20 13.85 -0.48
N ALA A 27 8.75 15.10 -0.57
CA ALA A 27 8.10 15.77 0.55
C ALA A 27 6.75 15.11 0.90
N VAL A 28 6.40 15.09 2.19
CA VAL A 28 5.09 14.64 2.67
C VAL A 28 4.23 15.83 3.09
N SER A 29 2.95 15.83 2.72
CA SER A 29 1.99 16.85 3.14
C SER A 29 1.60 16.70 4.61
N GLN A 30 1.24 17.79 5.29
CA GLN A 30 0.82 17.75 6.71
C GLN A 30 -0.49 16.97 6.94
N ASP A 31 -1.30 16.82 5.89
CA ASP A 31 -2.56 16.07 5.92
C ASP A 31 -2.38 14.59 5.58
N GLU A 32 -1.18 14.16 5.16
CA GLU A 32 -0.89 12.76 4.88
C GLU A 32 -0.83 11.94 6.19
N THR A 33 -1.26 10.69 6.10
CA THR A 33 -1.14 9.70 7.18
C THR A 33 -0.11 8.67 6.77
N ILE A 34 0.87 8.42 7.64
CA ILE A 34 1.93 7.44 7.43
C ILE A 34 1.71 6.25 8.37
N SER A 35 1.77 5.06 7.79
CA SER A 35 1.71 3.80 8.54
C SER A 35 3.04 3.06 8.41
N LEU A 36 3.76 2.90 9.52
CA LEU A 36 4.98 2.10 9.57
C LEU A 36 4.65 0.69 10.07
N ASN A 37 4.89 -0.30 9.21
CA ASN A 37 4.73 -1.70 9.55
C ASN A 37 6.11 -2.33 9.78
N ALA A 38 6.43 -2.65 11.04
CA ALA A 38 7.65 -3.36 11.38
C ALA A 38 7.37 -4.87 11.43
N TYR A 39 7.98 -5.62 10.50
CA TYR A 39 7.91 -7.09 10.48
C TYR A 39 9.19 -7.68 11.05
N LYS A 40 9.04 -8.67 11.95
CA LYS A 40 10.18 -9.50 12.32
C LYS A 40 10.59 -10.36 11.11
N PRO A 41 11.88 -10.46 10.78
CA PRO A 41 12.36 -11.43 9.82
C PRO A 41 11.87 -12.82 10.24
N HIS A 42 11.12 -13.49 9.37
CA HIS A 42 10.66 -14.85 9.57
C HIS A 42 11.33 -15.72 8.52
N ALA A 43 11.63 -16.97 8.90
CA ALA A 43 12.17 -17.94 7.95
C ALA A 43 11.17 -18.13 6.81
N ALA A 44 11.66 -18.13 5.57
CA ALA A 44 10.81 -18.42 4.44
C ALA A 44 10.30 -19.87 4.56
N PRO A 45 8.99 -20.11 4.36
CA PRO A 45 8.46 -21.47 4.37
C PRO A 45 9.08 -22.28 3.23
N VAL A 46 9.38 -23.55 3.50
CA VAL A 46 10.01 -24.47 2.54
C VAL A 46 9.23 -25.78 2.46
N GLY A 47 9.33 -26.47 1.31
CA GLY A 47 8.68 -27.77 1.13
C GLY A 47 7.14 -27.68 1.11
N PRO A 48 6.41 -28.66 1.68
CA PRO A 48 4.95 -28.72 1.62
C PRO A 48 4.22 -27.51 2.21
N GLU A 49 4.85 -26.82 3.18
CA GLU A 49 4.29 -25.61 3.81
C GLU A 49 4.23 -24.44 2.83
N LEU A 50 5.18 -24.36 1.89
CA LEU A 50 5.19 -23.32 0.85
C LEU A 50 3.99 -23.46 -0.10
N GLU A 51 3.68 -24.68 -0.53
CA GLU A 51 2.55 -24.91 -1.44
C GLU A 51 1.21 -24.67 -0.72
N SER A 52 1.12 -25.03 0.56
CA SER A 52 -0.06 -24.77 1.38
C SER A 52 -0.30 -23.26 1.54
N LEU A 53 0.75 -22.50 1.86
CA LEU A 53 0.69 -21.04 1.96
C LEU A 53 0.33 -20.40 0.61
N ARG A 54 0.90 -20.92 -0.50
CA ARG A 54 0.57 -20.45 -1.85
C ARG A 54 -0.92 -20.62 -2.15
N GLN A 55 -1.50 -21.78 -1.83
CA GLN A 55 -2.92 -22.04 -2.05
C GLN A 55 -3.80 -21.11 -1.21
N GLU A 56 -3.44 -20.87 0.05
CA GLU A 56 -4.14 -19.94 0.93
C GLU A 56 -4.14 -18.51 0.37
N ILE A 57 -2.96 -18.00 -0.05
CA ILE A 57 -2.82 -16.67 -0.64
C ILE A 57 -3.68 -16.54 -1.90
N VAL A 58 -3.65 -17.55 -2.79
CA VAL A 58 -4.46 -17.53 -4.02
C VAL A 58 -5.96 -17.54 -3.70
N SER A 59 -6.38 -18.31 -2.70
CA SER A 59 -7.78 -18.35 -2.26
C SER A 59 -8.23 -16.99 -1.74
N GLN A 60 -7.44 -16.35 -0.86
CA GLN A 60 -7.76 -15.03 -0.32
C GLN A 60 -7.78 -13.96 -1.42
N ALA A 61 -6.83 -13.99 -2.35
CA ALA A 61 -6.80 -13.06 -3.47
C ALA A 61 -8.05 -13.19 -4.36
N ARG A 62 -8.50 -14.42 -4.62
CA ARG A 62 -9.75 -14.68 -5.36
C ARG A 62 -10.97 -14.17 -4.59
N GLU A 63 -11.02 -14.39 -3.29
CA GLU A 63 -12.10 -13.90 -2.45
C GLU A 63 -12.17 -12.36 -2.47
N ILE A 64 -11.02 -11.68 -2.31
CA ILE A 64 -10.93 -10.22 -2.39
C ILE A 64 -11.38 -9.73 -3.76
N GLY A 65 -10.89 -10.34 -4.85
CA GLY A 65 -11.27 -10.00 -6.22
C GLY A 65 -12.75 -10.25 -6.51
N SER A 66 -13.33 -11.32 -5.94
CA SER A 66 -14.76 -11.64 -6.11
C SER A 66 -15.70 -10.65 -5.42
N ARG A 67 -15.19 -9.89 -4.43
CA ARG A 67 -15.94 -8.84 -3.74
C ARG A 67 -15.98 -7.51 -4.51
N GLN A 68 -15.26 -7.40 -5.62
CA GLN A 68 -15.38 -6.25 -6.52
C GLN A 68 -16.48 -6.53 -7.56
N GLU A 69 -17.67 -5.97 -7.33
CA GLU A 69 -18.68 -5.75 -8.37
C GLU A 69 -18.45 -4.40 -9.05
N ILE A 70 -17.23 -4.13 -9.52
CA ILE A 70 -17.00 -2.96 -10.37
C ILE A 70 -17.43 -3.38 -11.77
N ARG A 71 -18.41 -2.68 -12.35
CA ARG A 71 -18.75 -2.92 -13.76
C ARG A 71 -17.55 -2.53 -14.62
N GLU A 72 -17.28 -3.27 -15.69
CA GLU A 72 -16.10 -3.03 -16.54
C GLU A 72 -16.03 -1.56 -17.00
N GLU A 73 -17.19 -0.92 -17.23
CA GLU A 73 -17.29 0.50 -17.58
C GLU A 73 -16.86 1.46 -16.46
N GLU A 74 -17.07 1.10 -15.18
CA GLU A 74 -16.62 1.90 -14.04
C GLU A 74 -15.11 1.76 -13.81
N ALA A 75 -14.54 0.59 -14.12
CA ALA A 75 -13.09 0.38 -14.06
C ALA A 75 -12.37 1.20 -15.14
N ASP A 76 -12.88 1.20 -16.38
CA ASP A 76 -12.33 1.98 -17.48
C ASP A 76 -12.43 3.50 -17.21
N ALA A 77 -13.55 3.96 -16.65
CA ALA A 77 -13.72 5.36 -16.27
C ALA A 77 -12.70 5.81 -15.21
N LEU A 78 -12.39 4.96 -14.23
CA LEU A 78 -11.35 5.25 -13.22
C LEU A 78 -9.95 5.32 -13.83
N VAL A 79 -9.65 4.46 -14.81
CA VAL A 79 -8.37 4.50 -15.53
C VAL A 79 -8.24 5.80 -16.32
N ASP A 80 -9.28 6.20 -17.05
CA ASP A 80 -9.31 7.44 -17.81
C ASP A 80 -9.17 8.69 -16.92
N GLU A 81 -9.83 8.70 -15.75
CA GLU A 81 -9.68 9.76 -14.75
C GLU A 81 -8.23 9.88 -14.26
N ALA A 82 -7.60 8.75 -13.91
CA ALA A 82 -6.21 8.72 -13.46
C ALA A 82 -5.23 9.22 -14.55
N PHE A 83 -5.44 8.82 -15.81
CA PHE A 83 -4.65 9.33 -16.93
C PHE A 83 -4.85 10.83 -17.17
N ALA A 84 -6.08 11.33 -17.01
CA ALA A 84 -6.37 12.75 -17.13
C ALA A 84 -5.67 13.57 -16.03
N GLU A 85 -5.61 13.05 -14.81
CA GLU A 85 -4.91 13.70 -13.69
C GLU A 85 -3.39 13.78 -13.93
N ILE A 86 -2.77 12.67 -14.38
CA ILE A 86 -1.34 12.63 -14.71
C ILE A 86 -1.02 13.59 -15.86
N ARG A 87 -1.85 13.63 -16.91
CA ARG A 87 -1.63 14.53 -18.06
C ARG A 87 -1.87 16.02 -17.75
N ARG A 88 -2.70 16.34 -16.74
CA ARG A 88 -2.97 17.72 -16.33
C ARG A 88 -1.89 18.32 -15.44
N LYS A 89 -1.00 17.51 -14.87
CA LYS A 89 0.10 17.98 -14.03
C LYS A 89 1.28 18.40 -14.93
N PRO A 90 1.65 19.69 -15.02
CA PRO A 90 2.86 20.08 -15.72
C PRO A 90 4.09 19.54 -14.96
N ALA A 91 5.13 19.19 -15.71
CA ALA A 91 6.41 18.70 -15.20
C ALA A 91 7.08 19.68 -14.23
#